data_AF-A0A2E1VQY2-F1
#
_entry.id   AF-A0A2E1VQY2-F1
#
_cell.length_a   1.000
_cell.length_b   1.000
_cell.length_c   1.000
_cell.angle_alpha   90.00
_cell.angle_beta   90.00
_cell.angle_gamma   90.00
#
_symmetry.space_group_name_H-M   'P 1'
#
loop_
_entity.id
_entity.type
_entity.pdbx_description
1 polymer ?
#
loop_
_entity_poly.entity_id
_entity_poly.type
_entity_poly.pdbx_seq_one_letter_code
_entity_poly.pdbx_strand_id
1 'polypeptide(L)'
;MWLLMSLGMLFLTTLVAFWVVRGGLEVADLQVAPGGLPLGAWLGTASLVLLSWVAEKAARQAGGARGLSQAAAGLSLLFLALQAWNWWELFAAGYGAGTGLYSFSFYVLTGLHAAHVIGGVVYQFHALQHSERADKRRAAAIYWHFLFLCWLLILGTLHGTASESGPLWVGRVFYGLAWGAAVGGVLCWLRTVQLIWKKDGLGFGLLGIFPLFSVVFGWVRFQEHDNLRVMILWQVCIAVGMLGWIMSASLLVP
;
A
#
# COMPACT_ATOMS: atom_id res chain seq x y z
N MET A 1 15.18 -4.74 1.81
CA MET A 1 14.03 -5.53 1.33
C MET A 1 12.98 -5.74 2.41
N TRP A 2 13.30 -6.30 3.57
CA TRP A 2 12.34 -6.48 4.69
C TRP A 2 11.60 -5.20 5.12
N LEU A 3 12.31 -4.07 5.24
CA LEU A 3 11.68 -2.78 5.52
C LEU A 3 10.66 -2.37 4.45
N LEU A 4 10.99 -2.51 3.16
CA LEU A 4 10.07 -2.18 2.06
C LEU A 4 8.81 -3.04 2.09
N MET A 5 8.93 -4.31 2.47
CA MET A 5 7.77 -5.21 2.60
C MET A 5 6.86 -4.75 3.76
N SER A 6 7.44 -4.42 4.91
CA SER A 6 6.68 -3.89 6.06
C SER A 6 6.01 -2.55 5.73
N LEU A 7 6.71 -1.62 5.10
CA LEU A 7 6.15 -0.35 4.62
C LEU A 7 5.01 -0.59 3.61
N GLY A 8 5.19 -1.54 2.70
CA GLY A 8 4.16 -1.90 1.71
C GLY A 8 2.88 -2.41 2.36
N MET A 9 3.00 -3.24 3.40
CA MET A 9 1.85 -3.71 4.18
C MET A 9 1.14 -2.54 4.88
N LEU A 10 1.90 -1.61 5.49
CA LEU A 10 1.33 -0.43 6.15
C LEU A 10 0.51 0.44 5.18
N PHE A 11 1.05 0.77 4.00
CA PHE A 11 0.31 1.54 2.99
C PHE A 11 -0.92 0.79 2.49
N LEU A 12 -0.77 -0.51 2.19
CA LEU A 12 -1.87 -1.32 1.67
C LEU A 12 -3.01 -1.41 2.69
N THR A 13 -2.72 -1.69 3.96
CA THR A 13 -3.73 -1.77 5.01
C THR A 13 -4.43 -0.43 5.24
N THR A 14 -3.69 0.69 5.23
CA THR A 14 -4.28 2.03 5.42
C THR A 14 -5.17 2.42 4.25
N LEU A 15 -4.74 2.13 3.01
CA LEU A 15 -5.55 2.35 1.81
C LEU A 15 -6.83 1.52 1.84
N VAL A 16 -6.74 0.26 2.26
CA VAL A 16 -7.91 -0.59 2.37
C VAL A 16 -8.85 -0.05 3.43
N ALA A 17 -8.34 0.24 4.64
CA ALA A 17 -9.11 0.80 5.74
C ALA A 17 -9.91 2.04 5.31
N PHE A 18 -9.30 2.93 4.51
CA PHE A 18 -10.02 4.06 3.94
C PHE A 18 -11.23 3.65 3.08
N TRP A 19 -11.02 2.76 2.13
CA TRP A 19 -12.08 2.31 1.22
C TRP A 19 -13.19 1.54 1.94
N VAL A 20 -12.87 0.80 3.02
CA VAL A 20 -13.85 0.19 3.93
C VAL A 20 -14.83 1.25 4.44
N VAL A 21 -14.28 2.31 5.03
CA VAL A 21 -15.07 3.33 5.73
C VAL A 21 -15.81 4.20 4.73
N ARG A 22 -15.13 4.63 3.65
CA ARG A 22 -15.73 5.41 2.56
C ARG A 22 -16.90 4.69 1.92
N GLY A 23 -16.80 3.38 1.81
CA GLY A 23 -17.77 2.54 1.15
C GLY A 23 -19.15 2.46 1.83
N GLY A 24 -19.27 2.90 3.08
CA GLY A 24 -20.55 3.04 3.77
C GLY A 24 -21.12 4.46 3.77
N LEU A 25 -20.53 5.39 3.01
CA LEU A 25 -20.91 6.81 3.00
C LEU A 25 -21.28 7.28 1.59
N GLU A 26 -22.24 8.19 1.50
CA GLU A 26 -22.54 8.89 0.26
C GLU A 26 -21.43 9.91 -0.08
N VAL A 27 -21.29 10.26 -1.36
CA VAL A 27 -20.27 11.24 -1.80
C VAL A 27 -20.50 12.62 -1.14
N ALA A 28 -21.76 12.98 -0.89
CA ALA A 28 -22.11 14.22 -0.20
C ALA A 28 -21.55 14.28 1.24
N ASP A 29 -21.49 13.14 1.93
CA ASP A 29 -20.99 13.04 3.31
C ASP A 29 -19.46 13.10 3.40
N LEU A 30 -18.75 12.92 2.28
CA LEU A 30 -17.28 12.93 2.25
C LEU A 30 -16.69 14.34 2.35
N GLN A 31 -17.49 15.40 2.11
CA GLN A 31 -17.08 16.80 2.12
C GLN A 31 -15.80 17.06 1.29
N VAL A 32 -15.81 16.58 0.05
CA VAL A 32 -14.70 16.75 -0.89
C VAL A 32 -14.51 18.24 -1.21
N ALA A 33 -13.25 18.69 -1.31
CA ALA A 33 -12.94 20.06 -1.68
C ALA A 33 -13.41 20.38 -3.12
N PRO A 34 -14.06 21.54 -3.35
CA PRO A 34 -14.46 21.99 -4.68
C PRO A 34 -13.23 22.07 -5.60
N GLY A 35 -13.30 21.45 -6.77
CA GLY A 35 -12.20 21.41 -7.74
C GLY A 35 -11.28 20.19 -7.67
N GLY A 36 -11.48 19.28 -6.69
CA GLY A 36 -10.77 18.01 -6.62
C GLY A 36 -9.35 18.14 -6.07
N LEU A 37 -8.40 17.42 -6.67
CA LEU A 37 -7.00 17.40 -6.20
C LEU A 37 -6.28 18.72 -6.56
N PRO A 38 -5.54 19.34 -5.61
CA PRO A 38 -4.82 20.58 -5.86
C PRO A 38 -3.74 20.41 -6.94
N LEU A 39 -3.40 21.51 -7.64
CA LEU A 39 -2.40 21.50 -8.71
C LEU A 39 -1.05 20.97 -8.23
N GLY A 40 -0.66 21.27 -6.98
CA GLY A 40 0.58 20.80 -6.40
C GLY A 40 0.66 19.27 -6.29
N ALA A 41 -0.45 18.53 -6.26
CA ALA A 41 -0.44 17.06 -6.25
C ALA A 41 0.00 16.49 -7.61
N TRP A 42 -0.40 17.13 -8.71
CA TRP A 42 0.02 16.76 -10.07
C TRP A 42 1.48 17.14 -10.33
N LEU A 43 1.88 18.34 -9.89
CA LEU A 43 3.29 18.75 -9.93
C LEU A 43 4.18 17.83 -9.09
N GLY A 44 3.69 17.41 -7.91
CA GLY A 44 4.36 16.44 -7.05
C GLY A 44 4.54 15.10 -7.77
N THR A 45 3.49 14.61 -8.44
CA THR A 45 3.56 13.38 -9.25
C THR A 45 4.61 13.49 -10.36
N ALA A 46 4.62 14.58 -11.12
CA ALA A 46 5.64 14.82 -12.14
C ALA A 46 7.06 14.82 -11.55
N SER A 47 7.24 15.44 -10.38
CA SER A 47 8.54 15.45 -9.69
C SER A 47 9.00 14.05 -9.27
N LEU A 48 8.10 13.17 -8.80
CA LEU A 48 8.42 11.78 -8.43
C LEU A 48 8.72 10.90 -9.64
N VAL A 49 8.02 11.12 -10.77
CA VAL A 49 8.33 10.44 -12.05
C VAL A 49 9.75 10.79 -12.48
N LEU A 50 10.08 12.08 -12.50
CA LEU A 50 11.41 12.56 -12.84
C LEU A 50 12.47 12.04 -11.85
N LEU A 51 12.17 12.03 -10.55
CA LEU A 51 13.06 11.51 -9.52
C LEU A 51 13.36 10.03 -9.74
N SER A 52 12.32 9.23 -9.96
CA SER A 52 12.45 7.79 -10.23
C SER A 52 13.31 7.53 -11.46
N TRP A 53 13.10 8.30 -12.52
CA TRP A 53 13.90 8.19 -13.75
C TRP A 53 15.36 8.61 -13.54
N VAL A 54 15.61 9.74 -12.88
CA VAL A 54 16.97 10.24 -12.59
C VAL A 54 17.72 9.29 -11.67
N ALA A 55 17.06 8.74 -10.64
CA ALA A 55 17.65 7.79 -9.72
C ALA A 55 18.02 6.47 -10.41
N GLU A 56 17.16 5.95 -11.29
CA GLU A 56 17.46 4.76 -12.10
C GLU A 56 18.63 5.01 -13.05
N LYS A 57 18.66 6.18 -13.70
CA LYS A 57 19.76 6.58 -14.57
C LYS A 57 21.08 6.66 -13.80
N ALA A 58 21.07 7.24 -12.60
CA ALA A 58 22.22 7.30 -11.71
C ALA A 58 22.71 5.89 -11.32
N ALA A 59 21.79 4.98 -11.02
CA ALA A 59 22.10 3.61 -10.63
C ALA A 59 22.79 2.80 -11.73
N ARG A 60 22.45 3.04 -13.01
CA ARG A 60 23.02 2.33 -14.16
C ARG A 60 24.35 2.89 -14.67
N GLN A 61 24.70 4.12 -14.27
CA GLN A 61 25.92 4.76 -14.77
C GLN A 61 27.17 4.16 -14.11
N ALA A 62 28.18 3.84 -14.93
CA ALA A 62 29.42 3.18 -14.49
C ALA A 62 30.40 4.09 -13.72
N GLY A 63 30.14 5.40 -13.66
CA GLY A 63 30.94 6.39 -12.92
C GLY A 63 30.46 7.81 -13.21
N GLY A 64 30.82 8.79 -12.37
CA GLY A 64 30.41 10.20 -12.57
C GLY A 64 28.93 10.46 -12.38
N ALA A 65 28.25 9.64 -11.56
CA ALA A 65 26.81 9.73 -11.29
C ALA A 65 26.45 10.81 -10.25
N ARG A 66 27.43 11.62 -9.81
CA ARG A 66 27.24 12.63 -8.78
C ARG A 66 26.21 13.69 -9.17
N GLY A 67 26.26 14.20 -10.41
CA GLY A 67 25.30 15.18 -10.91
C GLY A 67 23.87 14.65 -10.93
N LEU A 68 23.66 13.40 -11.36
CA LEU A 68 22.33 12.76 -11.30
C LEU A 68 21.87 12.52 -9.86
N SER A 69 22.79 12.16 -8.96
CA SER A 69 22.48 11.97 -7.55
C SER A 69 22.08 13.29 -6.86
N GLN A 70 22.69 14.42 -7.27
CA GLN A 70 22.30 15.76 -6.83
C GLN A 70 20.94 16.17 -7.38
N ALA A 71 20.68 15.91 -8.66
CA ALA A 71 19.38 16.17 -9.27
C ALA A 71 18.26 15.37 -8.58
N ALA A 72 18.52 14.09 -8.26
CA ALA A 72 17.60 13.26 -7.48
C ALA A 72 17.36 13.83 -6.06
N ALA A 73 18.41 14.30 -5.37
CA ALA A 73 18.25 14.97 -4.09
C ALA A 73 17.38 16.24 -4.21
N GLY A 74 17.63 17.07 -5.23
CA GLY A 74 16.83 18.27 -5.49
C GLY A 74 15.35 17.97 -5.77
N LEU A 75 15.07 16.97 -6.62
CA LEU A 75 13.70 16.55 -6.93
C LEU A 75 12.96 15.99 -5.69
N SER A 76 13.68 15.29 -4.81
CA SER A 76 13.10 14.79 -3.56
C SER A 76 12.67 15.91 -2.61
N LEU A 77 13.45 17.00 -2.53
CA LEU A 77 13.10 18.19 -1.76
C LEU A 77 11.96 18.98 -2.42
N LEU A 78 11.96 19.06 -3.75
CA LEU A 78 10.87 19.69 -4.52
C LEU A 78 9.54 19.01 -4.23
N PHE A 79 9.50 17.67 -4.19
CA PHE A 79 8.28 16.94 -3.84
C PHE A 79 7.75 17.33 -2.44
N LEU A 80 8.63 17.39 -1.43
CA LEU A 80 8.22 17.78 -0.07
C LEU A 80 7.69 19.22 -0.01
N ALA A 81 8.31 20.14 -0.75
CA ALA A 81 7.83 21.52 -0.83
C ALA A 81 6.44 21.60 -1.49
N LEU A 82 6.23 20.87 -2.58
CA LEU A 82 4.92 20.78 -3.25
C LEU A 82 3.87 20.14 -2.32
N GLN A 83 4.25 19.12 -1.56
CA GLN A 83 3.35 18.50 -0.59
C GLN A 83 2.96 19.44 0.56
N ALA A 84 3.91 20.21 1.09
CA ALA A 84 3.63 21.23 2.10
C ALA A 84 2.71 22.34 1.55
N TRP A 85 2.92 22.74 0.29
CA TRP A 85 2.05 23.69 -0.37
C TRP A 85 0.61 23.15 -0.51
N ASN A 86 0.43 21.88 -0.92
CA ASN A 86 -0.90 21.25 -0.98
C ASN A 86 -1.61 21.26 0.37
N TRP A 87 -0.90 20.95 1.47
CA TRP A 87 -1.47 21.00 2.81
C TRP A 87 -1.89 22.41 3.20
N TRP A 88 -1.05 23.40 2.90
CA TRP A 88 -1.37 24.79 3.19
C TRP A 88 -2.58 25.29 2.39
N GLU A 89 -2.64 24.98 1.10
CA GLU A 89 -3.76 25.37 0.21
C GLU A 89 -5.09 24.79 0.69
N LEU A 90 -5.14 23.48 0.99
CA LEU A 90 -6.36 22.84 1.49
C LEU A 90 -6.74 23.35 2.88
N PHE A 91 -5.78 23.55 3.78
CA PHE A 91 -6.04 24.09 5.10
C PHE A 91 -6.57 25.53 5.03
N ALA A 92 -5.99 26.37 4.18
CA ALA A 92 -6.42 27.75 3.94
C ALA A 92 -7.82 27.81 3.29
N ALA A 93 -8.17 26.82 2.47
CA ALA A 93 -9.51 26.66 1.90
C ALA A 93 -10.56 26.13 2.91
N GLY A 94 -10.18 25.91 4.17
CA GLY A 94 -11.07 25.43 5.22
C GLY A 94 -11.19 23.91 5.30
N TYR A 95 -10.45 23.14 4.50
CA TYR A 95 -10.43 21.67 4.50
C TYR A 95 -9.30 21.14 5.38
N GLY A 96 -9.45 21.26 6.69
CA GLY A 96 -8.55 20.67 7.69
C GLY A 96 -8.80 19.18 7.91
N ALA A 97 -7.91 18.51 8.66
CA ALA A 97 -8.03 17.07 8.93
C ALA A 97 -9.30 16.64 9.67
N GLY A 98 -9.98 17.57 10.36
CA GLY A 98 -11.21 17.31 11.09
C GLY A 98 -12.51 17.58 10.34
N THR A 99 -12.46 18.03 9.07
CA THR A 99 -13.68 18.47 8.38
C THR A 99 -14.55 17.29 7.95
N GLY A 100 -13.95 16.26 7.37
CA GLY A 100 -14.66 15.07 6.90
C GLY A 100 -13.71 13.92 6.61
N LEU A 101 -14.27 12.75 6.31
CA LEU A 101 -13.48 11.54 6.06
C LEU A 101 -12.48 11.73 4.90
N TYR A 102 -12.87 12.46 3.84
CA TYR A 102 -11.97 12.75 2.72
C TYR A 102 -10.74 13.54 3.17
N SER A 103 -10.94 14.68 3.82
CA SER A 103 -9.83 15.51 4.32
C SER A 103 -8.97 14.75 5.33
N PHE A 104 -9.59 14.07 6.30
CA PHE A 104 -8.86 13.26 7.27
C PHE A 104 -7.94 12.25 6.57
N SER A 105 -8.49 11.49 5.64
CA SER A 105 -7.77 10.44 4.93
C SER A 105 -6.70 11.02 4.00
N PHE A 106 -6.96 12.16 3.39
CA PHE A 106 -5.97 12.93 2.63
C PHE A 106 -4.75 13.27 3.51
N TYR A 107 -4.94 13.90 4.67
CA TYR A 107 -3.82 14.27 5.54
C TYR A 107 -3.11 13.05 6.14
N VAL A 108 -3.82 11.98 6.51
CA VAL A 108 -3.20 10.77 7.04
C VAL A 108 -2.38 10.04 5.98
N LEU A 109 -2.95 9.78 4.79
CA LEU A 109 -2.25 9.06 3.71
C LEU A 109 -1.06 9.88 3.18
N THR A 110 -1.27 11.17 2.89
CA THR A 110 -0.19 12.03 2.37
C THR A 110 0.84 12.37 3.45
N GLY A 111 0.44 12.50 4.72
CA GLY A 111 1.32 12.69 5.87
C GLY A 111 2.23 11.49 6.12
N LEU A 112 1.65 10.28 6.12
CA LEU A 112 2.42 9.05 6.20
C LEU A 112 3.38 8.93 5.03
N HIS A 113 2.94 9.25 3.81
CA HIS A 113 3.81 9.26 2.64
C HIS A 113 4.97 10.25 2.77
N ALA A 114 4.68 11.49 3.17
CA ALA A 114 5.69 12.53 3.38
C ALA A 114 6.74 12.12 4.42
N ALA A 115 6.33 11.47 5.53
CA ALA A 115 7.26 10.95 6.52
C ALA A 115 8.26 9.94 5.92
N HIS A 116 7.79 9.06 5.03
CA HIS A 116 8.66 8.10 4.34
C HIS A 116 9.52 8.74 3.25
N VAL A 117 9.01 9.79 2.58
CA VAL A 117 9.80 10.60 1.66
C VAL A 117 10.93 11.30 2.41
N ILE A 118 10.69 11.85 3.60
CA ILE A 118 11.76 12.43 4.45
C ILE A 118 12.85 11.39 4.74
N GLY A 119 12.47 10.16 5.10
CA GLY A 119 13.41 9.05 5.24
C GLY A 119 14.18 8.75 3.93
N GLY A 120 13.49 8.83 2.78
CA GLY A 120 14.08 8.70 1.45
C GLY A 120 15.06 9.81 1.11
N VAL A 121 14.76 11.05 1.48
CA VAL A 121 15.65 12.22 1.32
C VAL A 121 16.95 11.98 2.10
N VAL A 122 16.85 11.60 3.38
CA VAL A 122 18.03 11.29 4.21
C VAL A 122 18.88 10.19 3.55
N TYR A 123 18.23 9.13 3.07
CA TYR A 123 18.92 8.05 2.37
C TYR A 123 19.56 8.51 1.05
N GLN A 124 18.89 9.38 0.30
CA GLN A 124 19.37 9.94 -0.96
C GLN A 124 20.60 10.82 -0.75
N PHE A 125 20.63 11.64 0.29
CA PHE A 125 21.81 12.42 0.67
C PHE A 125 22.98 11.53 1.08
N HIS A 126 22.71 10.45 1.83
CA HIS A 126 23.73 9.45 2.16
C HIS A 126 24.26 8.73 0.90
N ALA A 127 23.39 8.39 -0.04
CA ALA A 127 23.78 7.80 -1.32
C ALA A 127 24.57 8.79 -2.20
N LEU A 128 24.27 10.09 -2.13
CA LEU A 128 25.02 11.14 -2.81
C LEU A 128 26.45 11.31 -2.26
N GLN A 129 26.64 11.20 -0.95
CA GLN A 129 27.99 11.19 -0.36
C GLN A 129 28.82 10.00 -0.85
N HIS A 130 28.15 8.89 -1.17
CA HIS A 130 28.74 7.68 -1.72
C HIS A 130 28.42 7.52 -3.21
N SER A 131 28.36 8.62 -3.96
CA SER A 131 27.87 8.63 -5.34
C SER A 131 28.64 7.72 -6.29
N GLU A 132 29.86 7.30 -5.95
CA GLU A 132 30.65 6.36 -6.74
C GLU A 132 30.25 4.89 -6.51
N ARG A 133 29.58 4.57 -5.40
CA ARG A 133 29.14 3.22 -5.05
C ARG A 133 27.82 2.83 -5.74
N ALA A 134 27.90 1.95 -6.73
CA ALA A 134 26.75 1.54 -7.54
C ALA A 134 25.64 0.84 -6.74
N ASP A 135 26.01 0.07 -5.71
CA ASP A 135 25.05 -0.59 -4.81
C ASP A 135 24.18 0.42 -4.06
N LYS A 136 24.77 1.52 -3.57
CA LYS A 136 24.04 2.58 -2.86
C LYS A 136 23.08 3.32 -3.77
N ARG A 137 23.51 3.64 -5.00
CA ARG A 137 22.64 4.27 -6.01
C ARG A 137 21.48 3.38 -6.40
N ARG A 138 21.73 2.08 -6.60
CA ARG A 138 20.69 1.11 -6.94
C ARG A 138 19.67 0.93 -5.82
N ALA A 139 20.12 0.85 -4.57
CA ALA A 139 19.21 0.78 -3.44
C ALA A 139 18.34 2.05 -3.30
N ALA A 140 18.92 3.23 -3.58
CA ALA A 140 18.17 4.49 -3.57
C ALA A 140 17.11 4.51 -4.69
N ALA A 141 17.46 4.08 -5.90
CA ALA A 141 16.52 3.99 -7.02
C ALA A 141 15.33 3.06 -6.69
N ILE A 142 15.60 1.86 -6.16
CA ILE A 142 14.55 0.91 -5.75
C ILE A 142 13.62 1.54 -4.70
N TYR A 143 14.18 2.26 -3.73
CA TYR A 143 13.40 2.94 -2.68
C TYR A 143 12.50 4.04 -3.27
N TRP A 144 13.02 4.86 -4.20
CA TRP A 144 12.24 5.89 -4.87
C TRP A 144 11.13 5.34 -5.76
N HIS A 145 11.39 4.27 -6.52
CA HIS A 145 10.36 3.58 -7.30
C HIS A 145 9.23 3.04 -6.41
N PHE A 146 9.57 2.50 -5.24
CA PHE A 146 8.58 2.04 -4.26
C PHE A 146 7.72 3.20 -3.75
N LEU A 147 8.34 4.31 -3.34
CA LEU A 147 7.60 5.50 -2.90
C LEU A 147 6.70 6.06 -4.00
N PHE A 148 7.19 6.11 -5.24
CA PHE A 148 6.39 6.53 -6.38
C PHE A 148 5.17 5.63 -6.60
N LEU A 149 5.32 4.31 -6.50
CA LEU A 149 4.19 3.38 -6.60
C LEU A 149 3.16 3.62 -5.48
N CYS A 150 3.61 3.80 -4.23
CA CYS A 150 2.71 4.15 -3.13
C CYS A 150 1.97 5.46 -3.41
N TRP A 151 2.66 6.47 -3.94
CA TRP A 151 2.06 7.75 -4.29
C TRP A 151 0.95 7.61 -5.34
N LEU A 152 1.17 6.81 -6.39
CA LEU A 152 0.14 6.56 -7.41
C LEU A 152 -1.11 5.89 -6.83
N LEU A 153 -0.94 4.95 -5.89
CA LEU A 153 -2.07 4.30 -5.22
C LEU A 153 -2.87 5.29 -4.35
N ILE A 154 -2.17 6.19 -3.65
CA ILE A 154 -2.80 7.26 -2.86
C ILE A 154 -3.53 8.24 -3.78
N LEU A 155 -2.88 8.73 -4.83
CA LEU A 155 -3.45 9.68 -5.77
C LEU A 155 -4.68 9.08 -6.47
N GLY A 156 -4.60 7.84 -6.93
CA GLY A 156 -5.71 7.12 -7.55
C GLY A 156 -6.87 6.90 -6.58
N THR A 157 -6.57 6.62 -5.31
CA THR A 157 -7.58 6.49 -4.25
C THR A 157 -8.30 7.81 -4.01
N LEU A 158 -7.57 8.91 -3.80
CA LEU A 158 -8.15 10.23 -3.53
C LEU A 158 -8.90 10.80 -4.74
N HIS A 159 -8.37 10.61 -5.95
CA HIS A 159 -9.03 11.03 -7.18
C HIS A 159 -10.32 10.24 -7.43
N GLY A 160 -10.27 8.90 -7.28
CA GLY A 160 -11.44 8.04 -7.47
C GLY A 160 -12.56 8.28 -6.46
N THR A 161 -12.25 8.84 -5.29
CA THR A 161 -13.27 9.26 -4.32
C THR A 161 -13.91 10.62 -4.60
N ALA A 162 -13.24 11.47 -5.38
CA ALA A 162 -13.74 12.80 -5.74
C ALA A 162 -14.66 12.79 -6.98
N SER A 163 -14.60 11.74 -7.81
CA SER A 163 -15.52 11.55 -8.94
C SER A 163 -16.76 10.75 -8.50
N GLU A 164 -17.97 11.26 -8.76
CA GLU A 164 -19.24 10.55 -8.52
C GLU A 164 -19.31 9.17 -9.24
N SER A 165 -18.46 8.96 -10.23
CA SER A 165 -18.24 7.69 -10.92
C SER A 165 -16.95 6.99 -10.46
N GLY A 166 -16.92 6.52 -9.21
CA GLY A 166 -16.00 5.44 -8.87
C GLY A 166 -16.26 4.27 -9.83
N PRO A 167 -15.31 3.80 -10.64
CA PRO A 167 -15.65 2.85 -11.68
C PRO A 167 -16.18 1.56 -11.05
N LEU A 168 -17.40 1.16 -11.41
CA LEU A 168 -18.02 -0.11 -10.99
C LEU A 168 -17.10 -1.34 -11.22
N TRP A 169 -16.08 -1.24 -12.07
CA TRP A 169 -15.08 -2.28 -12.29
C TRP A 169 -14.08 -2.41 -11.14
N VAL A 170 -13.71 -1.31 -10.46
CA VAL A 170 -12.77 -1.35 -9.32
C VAL A 170 -13.39 -2.18 -8.19
N GLY A 171 -14.66 -1.88 -7.88
CA GLY A 171 -15.45 -2.65 -6.94
C GLY A 171 -15.60 -4.13 -7.33
N ARG A 172 -15.87 -4.44 -8.60
CA ARG A 172 -15.97 -5.81 -9.11
C ARG A 172 -14.65 -6.59 -9.07
N VAL A 173 -13.53 -5.93 -9.35
CA VAL A 173 -12.19 -6.53 -9.25
C VAL A 173 -11.89 -6.86 -7.79
N PHE A 174 -12.18 -5.94 -6.86
CA PHE A 174 -11.99 -6.21 -5.44
C PHE A 174 -12.97 -7.27 -4.89
N TYR A 175 -14.22 -7.29 -5.35
CA TYR A 175 -15.18 -8.36 -5.06
C TYR A 175 -14.68 -9.72 -5.57
N GLY A 176 -14.14 -9.76 -6.79
CA GLY A 176 -13.57 -10.96 -7.38
C GLY A 176 -12.32 -11.45 -6.63
N LEU A 177 -11.45 -10.54 -6.20
CA LEU A 177 -10.30 -10.84 -5.35
C LEU A 177 -10.75 -11.32 -3.96
N ALA A 178 -11.80 -10.73 -3.39
CA ALA A 178 -12.42 -11.17 -2.13
C ALA A 178 -12.84 -12.63 -2.18
N TRP A 179 -13.62 -12.95 -3.20
CA TRP A 179 -14.20 -14.27 -3.38
C TRP A 179 -13.14 -15.30 -3.75
N GLY A 180 -12.20 -14.94 -4.64
CA GLY A 180 -11.07 -15.79 -4.98
C GLY A 180 -10.21 -16.11 -3.76
N ALA A 181 -10.00 -15.14 -2.88
CA ALA A 181 -9.23 -15.31 -1.66
C ALA A 181 -10.00 -16.02 -0.54
N ALA A 182 -11.32 -15.85 -0.45
CA ALA A 182 -12.18 -16.64 0.44
C ALA A 182 -12.17 -18.12 0.03
N VAL A 183 -12.34 -18.42 -1.26
CA VAL A 183 -12.24 -19.79 -1.80
C VAL A 183 -10.85 -20.37 -1.55
N GLY A 184 -9.78 -19.60 -1.86
CA GLY A 184 -8.41 -20.02 -1.59
C GLY A 184 -8.14 -20.28 -0.11
N GLY A 185 -8.70 -19.47 0.78
CA GLY A 185 -8.61 -19.63 2.23
C GLY A 185 -9.30 -20.90 2.72
N VAL A 186 -10.50 -21.19 2.20
CA VAL A 186 -11.24 -22.44 2.51
C VAL A 186 -10.47 -23.66 2.00
N LEU A 187 -9.91 -23.61 0.78
CA LEU A 187 -9.09 -24.70 0.24
C LEU A 187 -7.83 -24.95 1.07
N CYS A 188 -7.16 -23.89 1.54
CA CYS A 188 -6.00 -24.02 2.42
C CYS A 188 -6.39 -24.59 3.79
N TRP A 189 -7.52 -24.15 4.34
CA TRP A 189 -8.07 -24.68 5.58
C TRP A 189 -8.38 -26.18 5.47
N LEU A 190 -9.16 -26.60 4.46
CA LEU A 190 -9.50 -28.00 4.22
C LEU A 190 -8.26 -28.87 4.05
N ARG A 191 -7.25 -28.38 3.30
CA ARG A 191 -5.98 -29.08 3.13
C ARG A 191 -5.23 -29.24 4.45
N THR A 192 -5.29 -28.24 5.32
CA THR A 192 -4.67 -28.29 6.65
C THR A 192 -5.39 -29.28 7.56
N VAL A 193 -6.72 -29.30 7.56
CA VAL A 193 -7.52 -30.30 8.30
C VAL A 193 -7.22 -31.72 7.82
N GLN A 194 -7.14 -31.93 6.50
CA GLN A 194 -6.77 -33.23 5.94
C GLN A 194 -5.37 -33.69 6.38
N LEU A 195 -4.41 -32.77 6.47
CA LEU A 195 -3.06 -33.08 6.93
C LEU A 195 -3.04 -33.44 8.42
N ILE A 196 -3.76 -32.70 9.26
CA ILE A 196 -3.90 -32.99 10.70
C ILE A 196 -4.57 -34.36 10.88
N TRP A 197 -5.65 -34.65 10.17
CA TRP A 197 -6.34 -35.95 10.26
C TRP A 197 -5.42 -37.12 9.87
N LYS A 198 -4.64 -36.96 8.79
CA LYS A 198 -3.72 -38.01 8.30
C LYS A 198 -2.52 -38.25 9.21
N LYS A 199 -1.98 -37.20 9.83
CA LYS A 199 -0.73 -37.26 10.61
C LYS A 199 -0.95 -37.40 12.11
N ASP A 200 -1.97 -36.74 12.67
CA ASP A 200 -2.23 -36.67 14.12
C ASP A 200 -3.49 -37.47 14.54
N GLY A 201 -4.23 -38.02 13.58
CA GLY A 201 -5.40 -38.86 13.83
C GLY A 201 -6.71 -38.10 14.02
N LEU A 202 -7.79 -38.87 14.24
CA LEU A 202 -9.18 -38.40 14.16
C LEU A 202 -9.52 -37.32 15.19
N GLY A 203 -8.98 -37.40 16.41
CA GLY A 203 -9.25 -36.43 17.48
C GLY A 203 -8.72 -35.03 17.17
N PHE A 204 -7.48 -34.92 16.70
CA PHE A 204 -6.91 -33.65 16.28
C PHE A 204 -7.52 -33.14 14.96
N GLY A 205 -7.92 -34.06 14.07
CA GLY A 205 -8.64 -33.72 12.85
C GLY A 205 -9.99 -33.03 13.13
N LEU A 206 -10.74 -33.48 14.13
CA LEU A 206 -11.99 -32.84 14.57
C LEU A 206 -11.75 -31.43 15.15
N LEU A 207 -10.68 -31.24 15.92
CA LEU A 207 -10.29 -29.91 16.41
C LEU A 207 -9.86 -28.99 15.25
N GLY A 208 -9.27 -29.55 14.19
CA GLY A 208 -8.91 -28.83 12.96
C GLY A 208 -10.11 -28.21 12.23
N ILE A 209 -11.33 -28.70 12.45
CA ILE A 209 -12.54 -28.08 11.87
C ILE A 209 -12.71 -26.65 12.37
N PHE A 210 -12.11 -26.26 13.50
CA PHE A 210 -12.07 -24.87 13.92
C PHE A 210 -10.93 -24.12 13.20
N PRO A 211 -11.22 -23.09 12.38
CA PRO A 211 -10.20 -22.43 11.55
C PRO A 211 -9.05 -21.84 12.36
N LEU A 212 -9.33 -21.21 13.51
CA LEU A 212 -8.31 -20.67 14.40
C LEU A 212 -7.37 -21.74 14.94
N PHE A 213 -7.92 -22.90 15.32
CA PHE A 213 -7.13 -24.03 15.78
C PHE A 213 -6.23 -24.54 14.65
N SER A 214 -6.77 -24.71 13.45
CA SER A 214 -6.01 -25.14 12.27
C SER A 214 -4.90 -24.18 11.86
N VAL A 215 -5.09 -22.86 11.96
CA VAL A 215 -4.04 -21.87 11.67
C VAL A 215 -2.90 -22.00 12.66
N VAL A 216 -3.21 -21.99 13.96
CA VAL A 216 -2.19 -22.05 15.01
C VAL A 216 -1.43 -23.37 14.94
N PHE A 217 -2.15 -24.48 14.84
CA PHE A 217 -1.55 -25.81 14.79
C PHE A 217 -0.74 -26.02 13.50
N GLY A 218 -1.26 -25.55 12.37
CA GLY A 218 -0.58 -25.59 11.08
C GLY A 218 0.74 -24.80 11.06
N TRP A 219 0.81 -23.69 11.79
CA TRP A 219 2.03 -22.90 11.98
C TRP A 219 2.98 -23.48 13.02
N VAL A 220 2.49 -24.03 14.12
CA VAL A 220 3.37 -24.62 15.16
C VAL A 220 4.10 -25.86 14.62
N ARG A 221 3.42 -26.65 13.78
CA ARG A 221 3.95 -27.92 13.24
C ARG A 221 4.28 -27.88 11.77
N PHE A 222 4.59 -26.69 11.23
CA PHE A 222 4.74 -26.53 9.79
C PHE A 222 5.88 -27.38 9.20
N GLN A 223 6.94 -27.62 9.99
CA GLN A 223 8.08 -28.44 9.61
C GLN A 223 7.75 -29.93 9.59
N GLU A 224 6.95 -30.41 10.53
CA GLU A 224 6.51 -31.81 10.60
C GLU A 224 5.54 -32.16 9.46
N HIS A 225 4.80 -31.16 8.97
CA HIS A 225 3.73 -31.33 8.01
C HIS A 225 4.14 -31.02 6.56
N ASP A 226 5.34 -30.46 6.34
CA ASP A 226 5.82 -29.91 5.06
C ASP A 226 4.75 -29.02 4.37
N ASN A 227 4.07 -28.21 5.17
CA ASN A 227 2.88 -27.45 4.77
C ASN A 227 3.15 -25.93 4.67
N LEU A 228 4.41 -25.49 4.75
CA LEU A 228 4.79 -24.07 4.77
C LEU A 228 4.17 -23.28 3.62
N ARG A 229 4.16 -23.86 2.41
CA ARG A 229 3.54 -23.24 1.22
C ARG A 229 2.03 -23.03 1.40
N VAL A 230 1.34 -23.98 2.04
CA VAL A 230 -0.09 -23.90 2.33
C VAL A 230 -0.36 -22.85 3.39
N MET A 231 0.49 -22.74 4.42
CA MET A 231 0.35 -21.72 5.48
C MET A 231 0.58 -20.31 4.96
N ILE A 232 1.59 -20.11 4.11
CA ILE A 232 1.86 -18.83 3.45
C ILE A 232 0.69 -18.46 2.53
N LEU A 233 0.24 -19.39 1.69
CA LEU A 233 -0.88 -19.16 0.79
C LEU A 233 -2.17 -18.85 1.57
N TRP A 234 -2.39 -19.50 2.70
CA TRP A 234 -3.53 -19.24 3.56
C TRP A 234 -3.50 -17.83 4.16
N GLN A 235 -2.34 -17.36 4.63
CA GLN A 235 -2.21 -15.98 5.10
C GLN A 235 -2.43 -14.96 3.99
N VAL A 236 -1.94 -15.24 2.78
CA VAL A 236 -2.20 -14.39 1.61
C VAL A 236 -3.70 -14.38 1.27
N CYS A 237 -4.38 -15.52 1.31
CA CYS A 237 -5.81 -15.62 1.09
C CYS A 237 -6.64 -14.95 2.19
N ILE A 238 -6.26 -15.04 3.45
CA ILE A 238 -6.93 -14.31 4.54
C ILE A 238 -6.74 -12.81 4.34
N ALA A 239 -5.52 -12.38 4.03
CA ALA A 239 -5.22 -10.97 3.76
C ALA A 239 -6.06 -10.47 2.58
N VAL A 240 -5.91 -11.05 1.39
CA VAL A 240 -6.64 -10.64 0.16
C VAL A 240 -8.15 -10.79 0.32
N GLY A 241 -8.63 -11.79 1.06
CA GLY A 241 -10.04 -12.03 1.33
C GLY A 241 -10.65 -10.97 2.24
N MET A 242 -9.95 -10.58 3.31
CA MET A 242 -10.32 -9.43 4.13
C MET A 242 -10.31 -8.15 3.28
N LEU A 243 -9.26 -7.93 2.48
CA LEU A 243 -9.18 -6.76 1.61
C LEU A 243 -10.36 -6.65 0.64
N GLY A 244 -10.72 -7.76 -0.01
CA GLY A 244 -11.79 -7.77 -0.99
C GLY A 244 -13.19 -7.77 -0.36
N TRP A 245 -13.41 -8.49 0.75
CA TRP A 245 -14.74 -8.59 1.37
C TRP A 245 -15.17 -7.21 1.88
N ILE A 246 -14.22 -6.47 2.43
CA ILE A 246 -14.52 -5.15 2.94
C ILE A 246 -14.79 -4.13 1.81
N MET A 247 -14.16 -4.31 0.64
CA MET A 247 -14.46 -3.54 -0.58
C MET A 247 -15.77 -3.94 -1.28
N SER A 248 -16.28 -5.14 -1.01
CA SER A 248 -17.54 -5.65 -1.57
C SER A 248 -18.77 -5.22 -0.79
N ALA A 249 -18.68 -5.21 0.54
CA ALA A 249 -19.78 -4.81 1.42
C ALA A 249 -20.20 -3.36 1.21
N SER A 250 -19.26 -2.52 0.78
CA SER A 250 -19.43 -1.13 0.38
C SER A 250 -20.14 -0.88 -0.96
N LEU A 251 -20.52 -1.93 -1.70
CA LEU A 251 -21.21 -1.82 -2.99
C LEU A 251 -22.64 -2.37 -2.95
N LEU A 252 -23.05 -2.95 -1.82
CA LEU A 252 -24.36 -3.60 -1.64
C LEU A 252 -25.28 -2.83 -0.67
N VAL A 253 -24.86 -1.66 -0.20
CA VAL A 253 -25.75 -0.73 0.52
C VAL A 253 -26.45 0.10 -0.56
N PRO A 254 -27.79 -0.01 -0.72
CA PRO A 254 -28.55 0.73 -1.73
C PRO A 254 -28.55 2.23 -1.48
#